data_AF-A0A091AF97-F1
#
_entry.id   AF-A0A091AF97-F1
#
_cell.length_a   1.000
_cell.length_b   1.000
_cell.length_c   1.000
_cell.angle_alpha   90.00
_cell.angle_beta   90.00
_cell.angle_gamma   90.00
#
_symmetry.space_group_name_H-M   'P 1'
#
loop_
_entity.id
_entity.type
_entity.pdbx_description
1 polymer ?
#
loop_
_entity_poly.entity_id
_entity_poly.type
_entity_poly.pdbx_seq_one_letter_code
_entity_poly.pdbx_strand_id
1 'polypeptide(L)'
;MVVGLAAVTPACGFVTPLAAMVIGAVSAPLAYYAMRFRERRRLDESLDVWACHGMGSTWGTIATGLFATVAVNADGANGLFFGNPAQMGIQITAVIVTIVFSFGMTYGLAKALNMSIGLRVSPIEEDVGLDISSHGERSY
;
A
#
# COMPACT_ATOMS: atom_id res chain seq x y z
N MET A 1 12.77 -5.55 1.51
CA MET A 1 12.97 -5.15 0.09
C MET A 1 11.68 -4.61 -0.53
N VAL A 2 10.59 -5.39 -0.60
CA VAL A 2 9.32 -4.99 -1.25
C VAL A 2 8.75 -3.66 -0.73
N VAL A 3 8.75 -3.44 0.60
CA VAL A 3 8.24 -2.20 1.20
C VAL A 3 8.95 -0.94 0.69
N GLY A 4 10.28 -0.98 0.57
CA GLY A 4 11.06 0.15 0.08
C GLY A 4 10.79 0.45 -1.39
N LEU A 5 10.58 -0.60 -2.21
CA LEU A 5 10.20 -0.45 -3.62
C LEU A 5 8.80 0.17 -3.75
N ALA A 6 7.83 -0.31 -2.96
CA ALA A 6 6.49 0.27 -2.91
C ALA A 6 6.54 1.75 -2.50
N ALA A 7 7.32 2.08 -1.47
CA ALA A 7 7.45 3.46 -0.99
C ALA A 7 8.14 4.40 -1.99
N VAL A 8 9.12 3.94 -2.77
CA VAL A 8 9.78 4.81 -3.76
C VAL A 8 9.00 4.94 -5.07
N THR A 9 8.06 4.04 -5.36
CA THR A 9 7.26 4.06 -6.60
C THR A 9 6.60 5.41 -6.91
N PRO A 10 5.89 6.08 -5.98
CA PRO A 10 5.31 7.41 -6.26
C PRO A 10 6.34 8.55 -6.33
N ALA A 11 7.61 8.30 -6.00
CA ALA A 11 8.67 9.30 -5.90
C ALA A 11 9.77 9.14 -6.96
N CYS A 12 9.87 7.97 -7.61
CA CYS A 12 11.06 7.53 -8.35
C CYS A 12 11.47 8.46 -9.50
N GLY A 13 10.53 9.18 -10.09
CA GLY A 13 10.79 10.15 -11.16
C GLY A 13 10.93 11.60 -10.70
N PHE A 14 10.96 11.88 -9.40
CA PHE A 14 10.88 13.26 -8.87
C PHE A 14 11.88 13.57 -7.75
N VAL A 15 12.50 12.56 -7.14
CA VAL A 15 13.37 12.74 -5.96
C VAL A 15 14.82 12.37 -6.25
N THR A 16 15.75 12.96 -5.50
CA THR A 16 17.18 12.65 -5.62
C THR A 16 17.50 11.25 -5.07
N PRO A 17 18.63 10.63 -5.44
CA PRO A 17 19.03 9.33 -4.89
C PRO A 17 19.13 9.31 -3.35
N LEU A 18 19.61 10.41 -2.75
CA LEU A 18 19.69 10.52 -1.28
C LEU A 18 18.30 10.53 -0.64
N ALA A 19 17.35 11.28 -1.22
CA ALA A 19 15.97 11.27 -0.76
C ALA A 19 15.32 9.89 -0.94
N ALA A 20 15.57 9.20 -2.05
CA ALA A 20 15.09 7.83 -2.27
C ALA A 20 15.58 6.84 -1.20
N MET A 21 16.84 6.94 -0.76
CA MET A 21 17.37 6.14 0.35
C MET A 21 16.62 6.41 1.66
N VAL A 22 16.32 7.69 1.96
CA VAL A 22 15.54 8.07 3.14
C VAL A 22 14.12 7.51 3.07
N ILE A 23 13.45 7.63 1.92
CA ILE A 23 12.09 7.10 1.71
C ILE A 23 12.07 5.60 1.97
N GLY A 24 13.01 4.85 1.40
CA GLY A 24 13.13 3.40 1.62
C GLY A 24 13.42 3.05 3.08
N ALA A 25 14.38 3.74 3.71
CA ALA A 25 14.76 3.48 5.10
C ALA A 25 13.62 3.73 6.09
N VAL A 26 12.82 4.78 5.89
CA VAL A 26 11.67 5.11 6.75
C VAL A 26 10.48 4.18 6.47
N SER A 27 10.33 3.68 5.26
CA SER A 27 9.21 2.79 4.91
C SER A 27 9.21 1.46 5.70
N ALA A 28 10.40 0.90 5.98
CA ALA A 28 10.56 -0.37 6.67
C ALA A 28 9.99 -0.37 8.11
N PRO A 29 10.37 0.57 9.01
CA PRO A 29 9.78 0.63 10.33
C PRO A 29 8.29 0.96 10.30
N LEU A 30 7.83 1.81 9.37
CA LEU A 30 6.40 2.12 9.23
C LEU A 30 5.58 0.87 8.89
N ALA A 31 6.03 0.08 7.91
CA ALA A 31 5.38 -1.18 7.58
C ALA A 31 5.44 -2.16 8.77
N TYR A 32 6.58 -2.31 9.43
CA TYR A 32 6.70 -3.18 10.61
C TYR A 32 5.68 -2.83 11.72
N TYR A 33 5.54 -1.55 12.05
CA TYR A 33 4.57 -1.13 13.06
C TYR A 33 3.11 -1.29 12.59
N ALA A 34 2.85 -1.14 11.28
CA ALA A 34 1.55 -1.44 10.69
C ALA A 34 1.21 -2.95 10.78
N MET A 35 2.17 -3.84 10.48
CA MET A 35 2.04 -5.29 10.66
C MET A 35 1.67 -5.62 12.12
N ARG A 36 2.47 -5.10 13.06
CA ARG A 36 2.21 -5.30 14.50
C ARG A 36 0.88 -4.69 14.96
N PHE A 37 0.42 -3.64 14.30
CA PHE A 37 -0.89 -3.06 14.60
C PHE A 37 -2.01 -4.01 14.15
N ARG A 38 -2.00 -4.49 12.89
CA ARG A 38 -3.04 -5.39 12.39
C ARG A 38 -3.11 -6.71 13.18
N GLU A 39 -1.95 -7.24 13.58
CA GLU A 39 -1.84 -8.45 14.39
C GLU A 39 -2.48 -8.26 15.77
N ARG A 40 -2.16 -7.14 16.45
CA ARG A 40 -2.80 -6.77 17.73
C ARG A 40 -4.31 -6.56 17.62
N ARG A 41 -4.81 -6.22 16.42
CA ARG A 41 -6.24 -6.07 16.13
C ARG A 41 -6.89 -7.37 15.63
N ARG A 42 -6.12 -8.47 15.51
CA ARG A 42 -6.57 -9.77 14.98
C ARG A 42 -7.21 -9.64 13.58
N LEU A 43 -6.66 -8.74 12.77
CA LEU A 43 -7.08 -8.58 11.38
C LEU A 43 -6.30 -9.55 10.52
N ASP A 44 -7.00 -10.55 9.99
CA ASP A 44 -6.46 -11.54 9.06
C ASP A 44 -6.35 -10.92 7.65
N GLU A 45 -5.24 -10.22 7.45
CA GLU A 45 -4.78 -9.74 6.15
C GLU A 45 -3.52 -10.54 5.80
N SER A 46 -3.75 -11.69 5.17
CA SER A 46 -2.90 -12.88 5.31
C SER A 46 -1.44 -12.70 4.92
N LEU A 47 -1.14 -11.81 3.95
CA LEU A 47 0.21 -11.61 3.40
C LEU A 47 0.81 -10.23 3.70
N ASP A 48 0.26 -9.49 4.68
CA ASP A 48 0.72 -8.15 5.03
C ASP A 48 0.71 -7.15 3.85
N VAL A 49 -0.17 -7.34 2.86
CA VAL A 49 -0.30 -6.47 1.68
C VAL A 49 -0.66 -5.04 2.10
N TRP A 50 -1.56 -4.88 3.06
CA TRP A 50 -1.93 -3.55 3.54
C TRP A 50 -0.76 -2.86 4.25
N ALA A 51 -0.03 -3.58 5.09
CA ALA A 51 1.10 -3.01 5.81
C ALA A 51 2.29 -2.71 4.89
N CYS A 52 2.61 -3.62 3.97
CA CYS A 52 3.76 -3.50 3.08
C CYS A 52 3.50 -2.54 1.91
N HIS A 53 2.37 -2.68 1.21
CA HIS A 53 2.03 -1.89 0.03
C HIS A 53 1.18 -0.68 0.39
N GLY A 54 0.12 -0.84 1.18
CA GLY A 54 -0.76 0.26 1.56
C GLY A 54 -0.04 1.35 2.37
N MET A 55 0.50 0.98 3.53
CA MET A 55 1.19 1.94 4.42
C MET A 55 2.54 2.39 3.85
N GLY A 56 3.29 1.48 3.22
CA GLY A 56 4.55 1.81 2.54
C GLY A 56 4.35 2.84 1.42
N SER A 57 3.36 2.65 0.54
CA SER A 57 3.08 3.58 -0.56
C SER A 57 2.48 4.89 -0.05
N THR A 58 1.67 4.85 1.02
CA THR A 58 1.14 6.07 1.65
C THR A 58 2.28 6.97 2.12
N TRP A 59 3.27 6.40 2.82
CA TRP A 59 4.49 7.13 3.18
C TRP A 59 5.22 7.64 1.94
N GLY A 60 5.39 6.79 0.92
CA GLY A 60 5.98 7.17 -0.36
C GLY A 60 5.36 8.41 -0.98
N THR A 61 4.03 8.43 -1.10
CA THR A 61 3.26 9.52 -1.70
C THR A 61 3.39 10.82 -0.89
N ILE A 62 3.35 10.72 0.44
CA ILE A 62 3.62 11.83 1.38
C ILE A 62 5.04 12.35 1.17
N ALA A 63 6.03 11.46 1.11
CA ALA A 63 7.42 11.82 0.93
C ALA A 63 7.73 12.42 -0.45
N THR A 64 7.02 12.04 -1.51
CA THR A 64 7.04 12.76 -2.79
C THR A 64 6.67 14.23 -2.59
N GLY A 65 5.65 14.51 -1.77
CA GLY A 65 5.23 15.88 -1.46
C GLY A 65 6.27 16.69 -0.69
N LEU A 66 7.18 16.01 0.02
CA LEU A 66 8.28 16.62 0.75
C LEU A 66 9.51 16.85 -0.16
N PHE A 67 9.93 15.81 -0.87
CA PHE A 67 11.25 15.71 -1.51
C PHE A 67 11.25 15.90 -3.03
N ALA A 68 10.11 16.01 -3.69
CA ALA A 68 10.07 16.23 -5.15
C ALA A 68 10.86 17.50 -5.53
N THR A 69 11.59 17.45 -6.63
CA THR A 69 12.36 18.59 -7.12
C THR A 69 12.43 18.64 -8.64
N VAL A 70 12.27 19.84 -9.18
CA VAL A 70 12.40 20.09 -10.63
C VAL A 70 13.83 19.88 -11.15
N ALA A 71 14.81 19.82 -10.25
CA ALA A 71 16.19 19.47 -10.61
C ALA A 71 16.33 18.00 -11.07
N VAL A 72 15.42 17.12 -10.65
CA VAL A 72 15.36 15.72 -11.09
C VAL A 72 14.43 15.58 -12.29
N ASN A 73 13.31 16.31 -12.29
CA ASN A 73 12.34 16.26 -13.38
C ASN A 73 11.69 17.64 -13.59
N ALA A 74 12.09 18.31 -14.69
CA ALA A 74 11.61 19.64 -15.04
C ALA A 74 10.11 19.70 -15.35
N ASP A 75 9.49 18.58 -15.76
CA ASP A 75 8.04 18.48 -16.00
C ASP A 75 7.25 18.22 -14.70
N GLY A 76 7.96 18.02 -13.57
CA GLY A 76 7.37 17.85 -12.26
C GLY A 76 7.15 19.17 -11.51
N ALA A 77 7.03 19.07 -10.19
CA ALA A 77 6.94 20.21 -9.30
C ALA A 77 7.87 20.03 -8.11
N ASN A 78 8.32 21.14 -7.52
CA ASN A 78 9.00 21.12 -6.24
C ASN A 78 8.05 20.63 -5.14
N GLY A 79 8.61 19.95 -4.14
CA GLY A 79 7.97 19.60 -2.88
C GLY A 79 8.19 20.66 -1.81
N LEU A 80 7.73 20.36 -0.60
CA LEU A 80 7.81 21.27 0.55
C LEU A 80 9.24 21.73 0.84
N PHE A 81 10.22 20.83 0.81
CA PHE A 81 11.61 21.16 1.11
C PHE A 81 12.30 21.97 0.00
N PHE A 82 11.66 22.09 -1.16
CA PHE A 82 12.13 22.88 -2.29
C PHE A 82 11.24 24.11 -2.55
N GLY A 83 10.50 24.57 -1.53
CA GLY A 83 9.78 25.84 -1.54
C GLY A 83 8.33 25.79 -2.03
N ASN A 84 7.76 24.61 -2.27
CA ASN A 84 6.38 24.47 -2.72
C ASN A 84 5.53 23.68 -1.69
N PRO A 85 4.96 24.36 -0.69
CA PRO A 85 4.11 23.72 0.31
C PRO A 85 2.79 23.17 -0.25
N ALA A 86 2.31 23.71 -1.38
CA ALA A 86 1.07 23.26 -2.00
C ALA A 86 1.15 21.79 -2.44
N GLN A 87 2.34 21.33 -2.84
CA GLN A 87 2.57 19.94 -3.23
C GLN A 87 2.25 18.97 -2.10
N MET A 88 2.52 19.32 -0.85
CA MET A 88 2.18 18.49 0.30
C MET A 88 0.67 18.29 0.42
N GLY A 89 -0.11 19.37 0.23
CA GLY A 89 -1.58 19.32 0.23
C GLY A 89 -2.14 18.46 -0.89
N ILE A 90 -1.55 18.54 -2.10
CA ILE A 90 -1.93 17.69 -3.25
C ILE A 90 -1.70 16.22 -2.92
N GLN A 91 -0.52 15.87 -2.39
CA GLN A 91 -0.20 14.47 -2.07
C GLN A 91 -1.06 13.92 -0.93
N ILE A 92 -1.34 14.70 0.12
CA ILE A 92 -2.25 14.30 1.20
C ILE A 92 -3.65 14.05 0.65
N THR A 93 -4.14 14.95 -0.20
CA THR A 93 -5.46 14.80 -0.83
C THR A 93 -5.51 13.53 -1.68
N ALA A 94 -4.49 13.27 -2.49
CA ALA A 94 -4.38 12.05 -3.29
C ALA A 94 -4.40 10.79 -2.40
N VAL A 95 -3.65 10.76 -1.29
CA VAL A 95 -3.68 9.66 -0.32
C VAL A 95 -5.08 9.44 0.24
N ILE A 96 -5.74 10.50 0.72
CA ILE A 96 -7.06 10.37 1.33
C ILE A 96 -8.09 9.86 0.31
N VAL A 97 -8.12 10.47 -0.89
CA VAL A 97 -9.06 10.09 -1.94
C VAL A 97 -8.84 8.64 -2.36
N THR A 98 -7.59 8.22 -2.56
CA THR A 98 -7.28 6.85 -2.98
C THR A 98 -7.59 5.82 -1.89
N ILE A 99 -7.34 6.12 -0.60
CA ILE A 99 -7.72 5.24 0.51
C ILE A 99 -9.25 5.11 0.59
N VAL A 100 -9.99 6.23 0.57
CA VAL A 100 -11.45 6.22 0.66
C VAL A 100 -12.06 5.46 -0.51
N PHE A 101 -11.59 5.73 -1.72
CA PHE A 101 -12.07 5.05 -2.92
C PHE A 101 -11.74 3.56 -2.89
N SER A 102 -10.46 3.19 -2.71
CA SER A 102 -10.03 1.79 -2.78
C SER A 102 -10.67 0.94 -1.68
N PHE A 103 -10.63 1.39 -0.42
CA PHE A 103 -11.26 0.67 0.68
C PHE A 103 -12.78 0.66 0.55
N GLY A 104 -13.40 1.81 0.29
CA GLY A 104 -14.86 1.94 0.22
C GLY A 104 -15.47 1.12 -0.92
N MET A 105 -14.93 1.25 -2.13
CA MET A 105 -15.39 0.48 -3.29
C MET A 105 -15.14 -1.02 -3.11
N THR A 106 -13.94 -1.41 -2.68
CA THR A 106 -13.61 -2.83 -2.49
C THR A 106 -14.48 -3.45 -1.40
N TYR A 107 -14.70 -2.76 -0.28
CA TYR A 107 -15.58 -3.22 0.78
C TYR A 107 -17.02 -3.40 0.28
N GLY A 108 -17.54 -2.41 -0.46
CA GLY A 108 -18.88 -2.47 -1.05
C GLY A 108 -19.04 -3.66 -2.01
N LEU A 109 -18.10 -3.82 -2.94
CA LEU A 109 -18.08 -4.92 -3.90
C LEU A 109 -17.93 -6.28 -3.21
N ALA A 110 -17.00 -6.40 -2.27
CA ALA A 110 -16.79 -7.65 -1.52
C ALA A 110 -18.04 -8.05 -0.74
N LYS A 111 -18.72 -7.09 -0.10
CA LYS A 111 -19.98 -7.34 0.60
C LYS A 111 -21.10 -7.76 -0.37
N ALA A 112 -21.22 -7.09 -1.51
CA ALA A 112 -22.20 -7.44 -2.54
C ALA A 112 -21.99 -8.87 -3.06
N LEU A 113 -20.76 -9.23 -3.41
CA LEU A 113 -20.40 -10.57 -3.88
C LEU A 113 -20.60 -11.63 -2.78
N ASN A 114 -20.25 -11.32 -1.54
CA ASN A 114 -20.45 -12.24 -0.43
C ASN A 114 -21.93 -12.52 -0.15
N MET A 115 -22.82 -11.56 -0.44
CA MET A 115 -24.28 -11.75 -0.32
C MET A 115 -24.89 -12.48 -1.53
N SER A 116 -24.27 -12.42 -2.71
CA SER A 116 -24.81 -13.04 -3.93
C SER A 116 -24.30 -14.47 -4.14
N ILE A 117 -22.99 -14.64 -4.21
CA ILE A 117 -22.33 -15.92 -4.52
C ILE A 117 -21.53 -16.48 -3.35
N GLY A 118 -21.22 -15.67 -2.35
CA GLY A 118 -20.30 -16.02 -1.27
C GLY A 118 -18.84 -15.92 -1.72
N LEU A 119 -17.96 -15.36 -0.88
CA LEU A 119 -16.53 -15.20 -1.22
C LEU A 119 -15.62 -16.24 -0.56
N ARG A 120 -16.04 -16.85 0.55
CA ARG A 120 -15.24 -17.84 1.28
C ARG A 120 -15.74 -19.24 0.97
N VAL A 121 -14.82 -20.17 0.82
CA VAL A 121 -15.13 -21.60 0.74
C VAL A 121 -15.75 -22.11 2.04
N SER A 122 -16.37 -23.29 1.99
CA SER A 122 -16.91 -23.92 3.19
C SER A 122 -15.79 -24.31 4.18
N PRO A 123 -16.10 -24.43 5.49
CA PRO A 123 -15.10 -24.84 6.48
C PRO A 123 -14.44 -26.20 6.17
N ILE A 124 -15.19 -27.12 5.56
CA ILE A 124 -14.67 -28.44 5.17
C ILE A 124 -13.67 -28.32 4.03
N GLU A 125 -13.97 -27.50 3.03
CA GLU A 125 -13.05 -27.24 1.90
C GLU A 125 -11.79 -26.52 2.37
N GLU A 126 -11.92 -25.61 3.35
CA GLU A 126 -10.78 -24.94 3.99
C GLU A 126 -9.91 -25.92 4.78
N ASP A 127 -10.51 -26.82 5.56
CA ASP A 127 -9.80 -27.84 6.36
C ASP A 127 -9.04 -28.86 5.50
N VAL A 128 -9.64 -29.29 4.37
CA VAL A 128 -9.01 -30.25 3.43
C VAL A 128 -7.97 -29.56 2.55
N GLY A 129 -8.09 -28.24 2.35
CA GLY A 129 -7.21 -27.41 1.53
C GLY A 129 -7.75 -27.15 0.13
N LEU A 130 -7.46 -25.95 -0.39
CA LEU A 130 -7.93 -25.45 -1.69
C LEU A 130 -7.33 -26.20 -2.89
N ASP A 131 -6.15 -26.78 -2.74
CA ASP A 131 -5.52 -27.61 -3.78
C ASP A 131 -6.41 -28.82 -4.09
N ILE A 132 -6.88 -29.52 -3.05
CA ILE A 132 -7.72 -30.71 -3.20
C ILE A 132 -9.16 -30.31 -3.54
N SER A 133 -9.74 -29.39 -2.76
CA SER A 133 -11.18 -29.07 -2.88
C SER A 133 -11.52 -28.31 -4.17
N SER A 134 -10.67 -27.39 -4.62
CA SER A 134 -10.94 -26.54 -5.77
C SER A 134 -10.23 -26.99 -7.05
N HIS A 135 -9.09 -27.71 -6.94
CA HIS A 135 -8.28 -28.08 -8.11
C HIS A 135 -8.13 -29.60 -8.29
N GLY A 136 -8.49 -30.42 -7.31
CA GLY A 136 -8.36 -31.89 -7.38
C GLY A 136 -6.90 -32.36 -7.39
N GLU A 137 -5.98 -31.50 -7.00
CA GLU A 137 -4.54 -31.75 -7.03
C GLU A 137 -3.96 -31.70 -5.62
N ARG A 138 -2.76 -32.27 -5.44
CA ARG A 138 -1.99 -32.14 -4.21
C ARG A 138 -0.67 -31.49 -4.57
N SER A 139 -0.47 -30.24 -4.15
CA SER A 139 0.85 -29.64 -4.18
C SER A 139 1.67 -30.33 -3.07
N TYR A 140 2.64 -31.15 -3.49
CA TYR A 140 3.59 -31.97 -2.71
C TYR A 140 3.04 -33.09 -1.79
#